data_AF-A0ABD1B694-F1
#
_entry.id   AF-A0ABD1B694-F1
#
_cell.length_a   1.000
_cell.length_b   1.000
_cell.length_c   1.000
_cell.angle_alpha   90.00
_cell.angle_beta   90.00
_cell.angle_gamma   90.00
#
_symmetry.space_group_name_H-M   'P 1'
#
loop_
_entity.id
_entity.type
_entity.pdbx_description
1 polymer ?
#
loop_
_entity_poly.entity_id
_entity_poly.type
_entity_poly.pdbx_seq_one_letter_code
_entity_poly.pdbx_strand_id
1 'polypeptide(L)'
;MNVEEDNETHSSLLYSLRGSLEKLPLRKRHRSNTNNADERPIIQNEDEEVHTETNSLTTVTHKLFNLIQERETRQQKEAEQREAEKKRNNVWEAIKEVPDLEENVRYDAVKVIHQLGMKEVFISMSTDERYGWIKRNIVG
;
A
#
# COMPACT_ATOMS: atom_id res chain seq x y z
N MET A 1 -47.58 -1.10 -9.81
CA MET A 1 -47.11 -0.49 -11.07
C MET A 1 -45.59 -0.51 -10.97
N ASN A 2 -44.98 -1.48 -11.64
CA ASN A 2 -43.54 -1.66 -11.70
C ASN A 2 -42.99 -0.64 -12.69
N VAL A 3 -41.87 0.00 -12.33
CA VAL A 3 -40.94 0.56 -13.32
C VAL A 3 -39.54 0.28 -12.77
N GLU A 4 -38.94 -0.78 -13.30
CA GLU A 4 -37.50 -0.98 -13.35
C GLU A 4 -36.90 0.14 -14.22
N GLU A 5 -35.82 0.75 -13.77
CA GLU A 5 -35.00 1.62 -14.60
C GLU A 5 -33.53 1.25 -14.40
N ASP A 6 -33.10 0.27 -15.18
CA ASP A 6 -31.71 -0.03 -15.45
C ASP A 6 -31.12 1.10 -16.30
N ASN A 7 -30.01 1.71 -15.87
CA ASN A 7 -29.13 2.38 -16.81
C ASN A 7 -27.65 2.07 -16.52
N GLU A 8 -27.05 1.48 -17.55
CA GLU A 8 -25.70 0.98 -17.64
C GLU A 8 -24.68 2.11 -17.47
N THR A 9 -23.66 1.86 -16.65
CA THR A 9 -22.51 2.75 -16.51
C THR A 9 -21.59 2.55 -17.71
N HIS A 10 -21.69 3.45 -18.70
CA HIS A 10 -20.80 3.45 -19.86
C HIS A 10 -19.35 3.73 -19.44
N SER A 11 -18.50 2.74 -19.68
CA SER A 11 -17.04 2.79 -19.53
C SER A 11 -16.44 3.93 -20.35
N SER A 12 -15.93 4.96 -19.69
CA SER A 12 -15.30 6.14 -20.31
C SER A 12 -13.77 6.12 -20.19
N LEU A 13 -13.12 5.02 -20.57
CA LEU A 13 -11.65 4.89 -20.55
C LEU A 13 -11.00 4.67 -21.92
N LEU A 14 -11.70 4.90 -23.03
CA LEU A 14 -11.16 4.60 -24.37
C LEU A 14 -11.12 5.79 -25.35
N TYR A 15 -11.09 7.02 -24.86
CA TYR A 15 -10.96 8.21 -25.71
C TYR A 15 -9.80 9.13 -25.28
N SER A 16 -8.57 8.61 -25.19
CA SER A 16 -7.38 9.44 -25.41
C SER A 16 -6.09 8.63 -25.54
N LEU A 17 -5.92 7.91 -26.64
CA LEU A 17 -4.58 7.58 -27.15
C LEU A 17 -4.62 7.36 -28.67
N ARG A 18 -5.10 8.38 -29.39
CA ARG A 18 -5.01 8.44 -30.85
C ARG A 18 -4.11 9.61 -31.20
N GLY A 19 -2.80 9.36 -31.23
CA GLY A 19 -1.84 10.37 -31.62
C GLY A 19 -0.40 9.85 -31.64
N SER A 20 0.16 9.75 -32.84
CA SER A 20 1.57 9.45 -33.14
C SER A 20 2.01 7.98 -33.12
N LEU A 21 1.58 7.22 -34.14
CA LEU A 21 2.36 6.09 -34.67
C LEU A 21 3.56 6.70 -35.41
N GLU A 22 4.65 6.92 -34.68
CA GLU A 22 5.93 7.34 -35.24
C GLU A 22 6.47 6.19 -36.11
N LYS A 23 6.34 6.35 -37.43
CA LYS A 23 6.76 5.36 -38.41
C LYS A 23 8.28 5.22 -38.37
N LEU A 24 8.77 4.13 -37.79
CA LEU A 24 10.19 3.77 -37.90
C LEU A 24 10.54 3.48 -39.38
N PRO A 25 11.67 3.97 -39.90
CA PRO A 25 12.04 3.76 -41.28
C PRO A 25 12.29 2.27 -41.56
N LEU A 26 11.53 1.71 -42.50
CA LEU A 26 11.76 0.37 -43.06
C LEU A 26 13.12 0.37 -43.75
N ARG A 27 14.14 -0.22 -43.09
CA ARG A 27 15.44 -0.41 -43.71
C ARG A 27 15.33 -1.46 -44.83
N LYS A 28 15.22 -0.97 -46.07
CA LYS A 28 15.44 -1.74 -47.30
C LYS A 28 16.84 -2.37 -47.24
N ARG A 29 16.95 -3.70 -47.09
CA ARG A 29 18.21 -4.41 -47.36
C ARG A 29 18.10 -5.12 -48.71
N HIS A 30 19.07 -4.82 -49.56
CA HIS A 30 19.31 -5.42 -50.86
C HIS A 30 19.53 -6.93 -50.69
N ARG A 31 18.73 -7.77 -51.35
CA ARG A 31 18.99 -9.22 -51.46
C ARG A 31 20.23 -9.41 -52.32
N SER A 32 21.31 -9.94 -51.74
CA SER A 32 22.37 -10.59 -52.52
C SER A 32 22.14 -12.09 -52.40
N ASN A 33 21.79 -12.70 -53.53
CA ASN A 33 21.66 -14.14 -53.69
C ASN A 33 23.02 -14.68 -54.13
N THR A 34 23.70 -15.43 -53.27
CA THR A 34 24.82 -16.29 -53.68
C THR A 34 24.63 -17.63 -53.00
N ASN A 35 23.96 -18.53 -53.72
CA ASN A 35 24.04 -19.96 -53.49
C ASN A 35 25.51 -20.37 -53.59
N ASN A 36 26.03 -21.07 -52.58
CA ASN A 36 26.98 -22.17 -52.74
C ASN A 36 27.01 -22.99 -51.45
N ALA A 37 26.89 -24.30 -51.63
CA ALA A 37 26.87 -25.31 -50.60
C ALA A 37 28.21 -25.36 -49.87
N ASP A 38 28.15 -25.53 -48.55
CA ASP A 38 29.06 -26.40 -47.81
C ASP A 38 28.40 -26.72 -46.46
N GLU A 39 27.95 -27.96 -46.32
CA GLU A 39 27.55 -28.54 -45.05
C GLU A 39 28.75 -28.50 -44.09
N ARG A 40 28.66 -27.64 -43.07
CA ARG A 40 29.41 -27.84 -41.83
C ARG A 40 28.39 -27.88 -40.70
N PRO A 41 28.35 -28.95 -39.88
CA PRO A 41 27.56 -28.93 -38.67
C PRO A 41 28.22 -27.94 -37.71
N ILE A 42 27.65 -26.75 -37.57
CA ILE A 42 27.93 -25.85 -36.45
C ILE A 42 27.22 -26.48 -35.26
N ILE A 43 27.92 -27.37 -34.55
CA ILE A 43 27.56 -27.79 -33.20
C ILE A 43 28.57 -27.12 -32.28
N GLN A 44 28.06 -26.69 -31.12
CA GLN A 44 28.75 -26.15 -29.94
C GLN A 44 28.71 -24.62 -29.91
N ASN A 45 27.81 -24.10 -29.05
CA ASN A 45 27.98 -22.92 -28.17
C ASN A 45 26.64 -22.37 -27.62
N GLU A 46 25.49 -23.02 -27.80
CA GLU A 46 24.21 -22.53 -27.23
C GLU A 46 24.04 -22.90 -25.74
N ASP A 47 24.68 -23.97 -25.26
CA ASP A 47 24.46 -24.50 -23.91
C ASP A 47 25.17 -23.70 -22.79
N GLU A 48 26.35 -23.12 -23.06
CA GLU A 48 27.09 -22.33 -22.06
C GLU A 48 26.47 -20.94 -21.84
N GLU A 49 26.05 -20.26 -22.90
CA GLU A 49 25.49 -18.91 -22.84
C GLU A 49 24.15 -18.93 -22.07
N VAL A 50 23.27 -19.89 -22.37
CA VAL A 50 21.99 -20.07 -21.68
C VAL A 50 22.18 -20.44 -20.20
N HIS A 51 23.19 -21.24 -19.84
CA HIS A 51 23.46 -21.57 -18.44
C HIS A 51 23.97 -20.37 -17.63
N THR A 52 24.79 -19.51 -18.22
CA THR A 52 25.28 -18.30 -17.53
C THR A 52 24.19 -17.25 -17.35
N GLU A 53 23.33 -17.04 -18.35
CA GLU A 53 22.18 -16.14 -18.25
C GLU A 53 21.12 -16.65 -17.27
N THR A 54 20.80 -17.95 -17.28
CA THR A 54 19.86 -18.54 -16.32
C THR A 54 20.36 -18.44 -14.87
N ASN A 55 21.66 -18.63 -14.63
CA ASN A 55 22.27 -18.43 -13.32
C ASN A 55 22.26 -16.96 -12.89
N SER A 56 22.49 -16.03 -13.82
CA SER A 56 22.40 -14.59 -13.61
C SER A 56 20.97 -14.16 -13.27
N LEU A 57 19.98 -14.57 -14.08
CA LEU A 57 18.56 -14.31 -13.86
C LEU A 57 18.08 -14.90 -12.53
N THR A 58 18.51 -16.11 -12.19
CA THR A 58 18.22 -16.74 -10.91
C THR A 58 18.77 -15.90 -9.77
N THR A 59 20.01 -15.41 -9.89
CA THR A 59 20.63 -14.54 -8.89
C THR A 59 19.89 -13.22 -8.72
N VAL A 60 19.51 -12.57 -9.82
CA VAL A 60 18.74 -11.32 -9.80
C VAL A 60 17.35 -11.55 -9.18
N THR A 61 16.69 -12.66 -9.53
CA THR A 61 15.38 -13.03 -8.98
C THR A 61 15.43 -13.22 -7.47
N HIS A 62 16.44 -13.93 -6.95
CA HIS A 62 16.63 -14.10 -5.51
C HIS A 62 16.90 -12.77 -4.80
N LYS A 63 17.71 -11.90 -5.40
CA LYS A 63 17.96 -10.55 -4.86
C LYS A 63 16.68 -9.72 -4.79
N LEU A 64 15.85 -9.76 -5.85
CA LEU A 64 14.56 -9.07 -5.88
C LEU A 64 13.59 -9.64 -4.82
N PHE A 65 13.53 -10.96 -4.67
CA PHE A 65 12.72 -11.59 -3.64
C PHE A 65 13.12 -11.13 -2.24
N ASN A 66 14.42 -11.13 -1.94
CA ASN A 66 14.93 -10.66 -0.65
C ASN A 66 14.60 -9.18 -0.40
N LEU A 67 14.74 -8.33 -1.43
CA LEU A 67 14.40 -6.91 -1.34
C LEU A 67 12.90 -6.69 -1.07
N ILE A 68 12.02 -7.47 -1.70
CA ILE A 68 10.57 -7.41 -1.47
C ILE A 68 10.25 -7.85 -0.04
N GLN A 69 10.81 -8.98 0.40
CA GLN A 69 10.59 -9.50 1.74
C GLN A 69 11.08 -8.53 2.82
N GLU A 70 12.25 -7.92 2.63
CA GLU A 70 12.77 -6.91 3.55
C GLU A 70 11.89 -5.66 3.61
N ARG A 71 11.36 -5.22 2.46
CA ARG A 71 10.41 -4.10 2.41
C ARG A 71 9.11 -4.43 3.14
N GLU A 72 8.53 -5.59 2.88
CA GLU A 72 7.28 -6.03 3.50
C GLU A 72 7.43 -6.19 5.00
N THR A 73 8.50 -6.83 5.46
CA THR A 73 8.77 -7.01 6.90
C THR A 73 8.96 -5.67 7.62
N ARG A 74 9.64 -4.70 7.00
CA ARG A 74 9.79 -3.35 7.53
C ARG A 74 8.44 -2.63 7.65
N GLN A 75 7.64 -2.67 6.59
CA GLN A 75 6.31 -2.05 6.59
C GLN A 75 5.38 -2.67 7.63
N GLN A 76 5.41 -3.99 7.76
CA GLN A 76 4.61 -4.72 8.76
C GLN A 76 5.02 -4.31 10.17
N LYS A 77 6.34 -4.26 10.45
CA LYS A 77 6.86 -3.88 11.76
C LYS A 77 6.54 -2.42 12.11
N GLU A 78 6.63 -1.50 11.14
CA GLU A 78 6.25 -0.09 11.34
C GLU A 78 4.74 0.07 11.58
N ALA A 79 3.89 -0.70 10.89
CA ALA A 79 2.45 -0.71 11.11
C ALA A 79 2.11 -1.25 12.50
N GLU A 80 2.69 -2.39 12.86
CA GLU A 80 2.51 -3.01 14.18
C GLU A 80 3.00 -2.10 15.31
N GLN A 81 4.16 -1.46 15.14
CA GLN A 81 4.67 -0.52 16.13
C GLN A 81 3.75 0.70 16.30
N ARG A 82 3.22 1.25 15.20
CA ARG A 82 2.25 2.36 15.23
C ARG A 82 0.95 1.96 15.93
N GLU A 83 0.47 0.74 15.72
CA GLU A 83 -0.73 0.24 16.41
C GLU A 83 -0.47 -0.08 17.89
N ALA A 84 0.68 -0.67 18.20
CA ALA A 84 1.08 -0.97 19.57
C ALA A 84 1.31 0.32 20.38
N GLU A 85 1.89 1.36 19.79
CA GLU A 85 2.08 2.65 20.42
C GLU A 85 0.74 3.34 20.70
N LYS A 86 -0.20 3.31 19.74
CA LYS A 86 -1.58 3.78 19.95
C LYS A 86 -2.28 3.02 21.08
N LYS A 87 -2.01 1.72 21.21
CA LYS A 87 -2.67 0.87 22.22
C LYS A 87 -2.06 1.02 23.62
N ARG A 88 -0.75 1.24 23.73
CA ARG A 88 -0.04 1.28 25.04
C ARG A 88 -0.04 2.64 25.74
N ASN A 89 -0.31 3.73 25.02
CA ASN A 89 -0.25 5.10 25.57
C ASN A 89 -1.60 5.83 25.52
N ASN A 90 -2.70 5.09 25.45
CA ASN A 90 -4.03 5.67 25.41
C ASN A 90 -4.46 6.14 26.81
N VAL A 91 -4.36 7.44 27.05
CA VAL A 91 -4.67 8.08 28.33
C VAL A 91 -6.14 7.86 28.74
N TRP A 92 -7.08 7.84 27.78
CA TRP A 92 -8.49 7.62 28.09
C TRP A 92 -8.77 6.19 28.58
N GLU A 93 -8.19 5.18 27.91
CA GLU A 93 -8.34 3.79 28.36
C GLU A 93 -7.70 3.58 29.74
N ALA A 94 -6.53 4.18 30.00
CA ALA A 94 -5.89 4.12 31.31
C ALA A 94 -6.77 4.74 32.43
N ILE A 95 -7.49 5.83 32.15
CA ILE A 95 -8.46 6.40 33.10
C ILE A 95 -9.62 5.42 33.36
N LYS A 96 -10.09 4.70 32.34
CA LYS A 96 -11.20 3.75 32.45
C LYS A 96 -10.84 2.45 33.18
N GLU A 97 -9.59 2.03 33.10
CA GLU A 97 -9.06 0.85 33.79
C GLU A 97 -9.08 0.97 35.32
N VAL A 98 -9.19 2.20 35.87
CA VAL A 98 -9.29 2.42 37.32
C VAL A 98 -10.63 1.89 37.84
N PRO A 99 -10.64 0.86 38.71
CA PRO A 99 -11.87 0.30 39.24
C PRO A 99 -12.59 1.31 40.14
N ASP A 100 -13.92 1.23 40.18
CA ASP A 100 -14.82 2.06 41.00
C ASP A 100 -14.70 3.59 40.79
N LEU A 101 -13.97 4.03 39.76
CA LEU A 101 -13.84 5.45 39.45
C LEU A 101 -15.12 5.97 38.80
N GLU A 102 -15.82 6.87 39.49
CA GLU A 102 -17.05 7.50 39.01
C GLU A 102 -16.80 8.24 37.68
N GLU A 103 -17.77 8.16 36.77
CA GLU A 103 -17.67 8.75 35.43
C GLU A 103 -17.43 10.27 35.48
N ASN A 104 -18.05 10.97 36.44
CA ASN A 104 -17.82 12.39 36.67
C ASN A 104 -16.35 12.71 36.95
N VAL A 105 -15.69 11.88 37.77
CA VAL A 105 -14.28 12.04 38.12
C VAL A 105 -13.38 11.76 36.91
N ARG A 106 -13.75 10.79 36.06
CA ARG A 106 -13.05 10.53 34.79
C ARG A 106 -13.11 11.76 33.88
N TYR A 107 -14.27 12.40 33.76
CA TYR A 107 -14.43 13.62 32.97
C TYR A 107 -13.66 14.80 33.54
N ASP A 108 -13.58 14.91 34.86
CA ASP A 108 -12.76 15.93 35.53
C ASP A 108 -11.26 15.69 35.26
N ALA A 109 -10.80 14.44 35.24
CA ALA A 109 -9.43 14.10 34.83
C ALA A 109 -9.16 14.49 33.37
N VAL A 110 -10.08 14.20 32.45
CA VAL A 110 -9.98 14.62 31.04
C VAL A 110 -9.91 16.15 30.93
N LYS A 111 -10.63 16.89 31.78
CA LYS A 111 -10.57 18.35 31.82
C LYS A 111 -9.16 18.86 32.16
N VAL A 112 -8.51 18.26 33.16
CA VAL A 112 -7.12 18.59 33.54
C VAL A 112 -6.16 18.26 32.40
N ILE A 113 -6.28 17.08 31.78
CA ILE A 113 -5.45 16.66 30.65
C ILE A 113 -5.60 17.62 29.46
N HIS A 114 -6.83 18.06 29.16
CA HIS A 114 -7.08 19.03 28.11
C HIS A 114 -6.45 20.40 28.43
N GLN A 115 -6.50 20.85 29.68
CA GLN A 115 -5.84 22.09 30.12
C GLN A 115 -4.30 22.02 29.99
N LEU A 116 -3.72 20.83 30.06
CA LEU A 116 -2.30 20.58 29.77
C LEU A 116 -1.98 20.55 28.26
N GLY A 117 -2.98 20.74 27.39
CA GLY A 117 -2.83 20.76 25.93
C GLY A 117 -2.84 19.38 25.27
N MET A 118 -3.09 18.31 26.03
CA MET A 118 -3.10 16.94 25.52
C MET A 118 -4.43 16.60 24.85
N LYS A 119 -4.54 16.85 23.55
CA LYS A 119 -5.77 16.59 22.76
C LYS A 119 -5.93 15.14 22.32
N GLU A 120 -4.85 14.35 22.36
CA GLU A 120 -4.86 12.93 21.97
C GLU A 120 -5.85 12.09 22.81
N VAL A 121 -6.14 12.51 24.05
CA VAL A 121 -7.13 11.86 24.93
C VAL A 121 -8.52 11.77 24.29
N PHE A 122 -8.87 12.68 23.38
CA PHE A 122 -10.17 12.68 22.70
C PHE A 122 -10.23 11.74 21.49
N ILE A 123 -9.08 11.36 20.91
CA ILE A 123 -9.03 10.43 19.77
C ILE A 123 -9.46 9.03 20.21
N SER A 124 -9.08 8.69 21.44
CA SER A 124 -9.42 7.44 22.11
C SER A 124 -10.84 7.36 22.64
N MET A 125 -11.52 8.49 22.77
CA MET A 125 -12.91 8.52 23.25
C MET A 125 -13.88 8.23 22.09
N SER A 126 -14.87 7.40 22.37
CA SER A 126 -16.06 7.27 21.53
C SER A 126 -16.83 8.60 21.44
N THR A 127 -17.74 8.67 20.48
CA THR A 127 -18.60 9.85 20.30
C THR A 127 -19.50 10.10 21.52
N ASP A 128 -20.02 9.03 22.15
CA ASP A 128 -20.90 9.14 23.32
C ASP A 128 -20.14 9.62 24.57
N GLU A 129 -18.94 9.09 24.81
CA GLU A 129 -18.08 9.55 25.91
C GLU A 129 -17.71 11.04 25.74
N ARG A 130 -17.40 11.47 24.50
CA ARG A 130 -17.14 12.89 24.22
C ARG A 130 -18.38 13.74 24.45
N TYR A 131 -19.55 13.27 24.03
CA TYR A 131 -20.81 13.96 24.30
C TYR A 131 -21.07 14.11 25.80
N GLY A 132 -20.87 13.04 26.60
CA GLY A 132 -20.98 13.07 28.05
C GLY A 132 -20.06 14.11 28.70
N TRP A 133 -18.78 14.10 28.29
CA TRP A 133 -17.80 15.09 28.74
C TRP A 133 -18.21 16.52 28.38
N ILE A 134 -18.64 16.77 27.14
CA ILE A 134 -19.07 18.09 26.68
C ILE A 134 -20.29 18.55 27.47
N LYS A 135 -21.31 17.70 27.64
CA LYS A 135 -22.53 18.03 28.37
C LYS A 135 -22.23 18.44 29.81
N ARG A 136 -21.31 17.76 30.49
CA ARG A 136 -20.86 18.12 31.85
C ARG A 136 -20.11 19.45 31.88
N ASN A 137 -19.31 19.75 30.86
CA ASN A 137 -18.48 20.97 30.83
C ASN A 137 -19.19 22.22 30.29
N ILE A 138 -20.30 22.07 29.55
CA ILE A 138 -21.11 23.19 29.07
C ILE A 138 -22.16 23.63 30.11
N VAL A 139 -22.59 22.74 31.00
CA VAL A 139 -23.62 23.02 32.03
C VAL A 139 -22.99 23.25 33.42
N GLY A 140 -21.71 23.63 33.48
CA GLY A 140 -20.98 23.94 34.71
C GLY A 140 -21.08 25.41 35.10
#